data_AF-A0ABD3WAB7-F1
#
_entry.id   AF-A0ABD3WAB7-F1
#
_cell.length_a   1.000
_cell.length_b   1.000
_cell.length_c   1.000
_cell.angle_alpha   90.00
_cell.angle_beta   90.00
_cell.angle_gamma   90.00
#
_symmetry.space_group_name_H-M   'P 1'
#
loop_
_entity.id
_entity.type
_entity.pdbx_description
1 polymer ?
#
loop_
_entity_poly.entity_id
_entity_poly.type
_entity_poly.pdbx_seq_one_letter_code
_entity_poly.pdbx_strand_id
1 'polypeptide(L)'
;MRPVSVFFILLILTHVNAAYKTFQDAIPNGKNVRNPCDGDIVWNGVGHKNQGGGGNRNPFGTDFEANGKVWSRELCQLDSDGDGMLNGQELGDPTCTWKFGQIPERVINISHPGICEPLDSPACVEKNRWLNCSAAKEHVCPAKGQSGMMTKTLKFPKSDVPPKVTSYHCMIFDLPVDGDFHLVATRPEVDNSHVVHHMLLFGCDERQAEVNTSDKPYRCGMQAHKQCEQLIGTWTLGSNGDCLHPDTGFRIGRRGYKRAALQIHWNNPTKSSNMTDGSGMTLFYTKNLRPYDAAMFTVGQEHIVIPPRMQNVTVNSVCPGDCTKDMFVGNLNLIGAINHMHYLGHSQTIALYRDGKFQRDITNDKEYHYDKPQFYQFDSPIQLRPGDELRTVCTYSSTNINRTVKFGIGTDEEMCFGFLTYYPARDMKMPFCTSWKSVHKCRRYLPKYNGTIGGCRWQHFLNFSDPTAKSVRSECSLQTIDDHAKFCRDGCSATLNKTRSHECLKGDIGEFIKFKLNDTEMGRTFLRALNSCLPTSNEAKRYEQTVFVVLTLLIISLFTQSDEI
;
A
#
# COMPACT_ATOMS: atom_id res chain seq x y z
N MET A 1 -19.47 -4.60 -54.46
CA MET A 1 -19.11 -6.02 -54.28
C MET A 1 -18.51 -6.20 -52.88
N ARG A 2 -19.17 -6.97 -52.00
CA ARG A 2 -18.52 -7.77 -50.94
C ARG A 2 -17.83 -8.99 -51.59
N PRO A 3 -17.04 -9.86 -50.91
CA PRO A 3 -16.28 -9.78 -49.63
C PRO A 3 -14.78 -10.19 -49.87
N VAL A 4 -13.89 -10.38 -48.88
CA VAL A 4 -13.69 -11.62 -48.10
C VAL A 4 -13.07 -11.31 -46.73
N SER A 5 -13.67 -11.91 -45.71
CA SER A 5 -13.25 -11.94 -44.30
C SER A 5 -12.12 -12.94 -44.05
N VAL A 6 -11.16 -12.60 -43.20
CA VAL A 6 -10.31 -13.58 -42.51
C VAL A 6 -10.55 -13.41 -41.01
N PHE A 7 -11.17 -14.43 -40.40
CA PHE A 7 -11.34 -14.57 -38.97
C PHE A 7 -9.99 -14.93 -38.33
N PHE A 8 -9.45 -14.04 -37.50
CA PHE A 8 -8.52 -14.45 -36.45
C PHE A 8 -9.32 -14.64 -35.16
N ILE A 9 -9.47 -15.90 -34.75
CA ILE A 9 -10.01 -16.28 -33.45
C ILE A 9 -8.99 -15.81 -32.40
N LEU A 10 -9.32 -14.71 -31.74
CA LEU A 10 -8.56 -14.14 -30.65
C LEU A 10 -8.93 -14.92 -29.37
N LEU A 11 -8.17 -15.97 -29.05
CA LEU A 11 -8.21 -16.61 -27.72
C LEU A 11 -7.45 -15.70 -26.73
N ILE A 12 -8.08 -14.59 -26.35
CA ILE A 12 -7.65 -13.81 -25.19
C ILE A 12 -8.17 -14.54 -23.95
N LEU A 13 -7.36 -15.45 -23.41
CA LEU A 13 -7.46 -15.83 -22.00
C LEU A 13 -6.96 -14.65 -21.15
N THR A 14 -7.83 -13.66 -20.98
CA THR A 14 -7.68 -12.69 -19.89
C THR A 14 -8.24 -13.38 -18.66
N HIS A 15 -7.36 -13.86 -17.79
CA HIS A 15 -7.71 -14.22 -16.42
C HIS A 15 -8.08 -12.93 -15.68
N VAL A 16 -9.32 -12.50 -15.86
CA VAL A 16 -9.93 -11.46 -15.05
C VAL A 16 -10.25 -12.12 -13.71
N ASN A 17 -9.58 -11.70 -12.64
CA ASN A 17 -9.92 -12.09 -11.27
C ASN A 17 -11.37 -11.65 -11.02
N ALA A 18 -12.31 -12.60 -11.12
CA ALA A 18 -13.72 -12.31 -10.97
C ALA A 18 -14.05 -11.97 -9.52
N ALA A 19 -15.13 -11.22 -9.37
CA ALA A 19 -15.63 -10.70 -8.12
C ALA A 19 -15.82 -11.79 -7.05
N TYR A 20 -15.52 -11.44 -5.81
CA TYR A 20 -15.27 -12.37 -4.72
C TYR A 20 -16.50 -13.16 -4.24
N LYS A 21 -17.72 -12.65 -4.46
CA LYS A 21 -18.96 -13.37 -4.09
C LYS A 21 -19.63 -14.14 -5.22
N THR A 22 -19.36 -13.80 -6.49
CA THR A 22 -19.93 -14.56 -7.62
C THR A 22 -19.41 -16.00 -7.65
N PHE A 23 -18.23 -16.26 -7.11
CA PHE A 23 -17.72 -17.63 -6.96
C PHE A 23 -18.45 -18.45 -5.91
N GLN A 24 -18.94 -17.81 -4.84
CA GLN A 24 -19.80 -18.46 -3.86
C GLN A 24 -21.13 -18.90 -4.51
N ASP A 25 -21.67 -18.08 -5.42
CA ASP A 25 -22.84 -18.44 -6.23
C ASP A 25 -22.54 -19.49 -7.31
N ALA A 26 -21.26 -19.67 -7.65
CA ALA A 26 -20.80 -20.58 -8.71
C ALA A 26 -20.52 -22.01 -8.24
N ILE A 27 -20.76 -22.32 -6.97
CA ILE A 27 -20.61 -23.66 -6.40
C ILE A 27 -21.92 -24.08 -5.70
N PRO A 28 -22.26 -25.39 -5.69
CA PRO A 28 -23.44 -25.89 -4.99
C PRO A 28 -23.38 -25.52 -3.50
N ASN A 29 -24.50 -25.10 -2.93
CA ASN A 29 -24.63 -24.72 -1.52
C ASN A 29 -23.58 -23.72 -0.98
N GLY A 30 -22.89 -22.95 -1.82
CA GLY A 30 -21.81 -22.05 -1.36
C GLY A 30 -22.22 -21.04 -0.28
N LYS A 31 -23.52 -20.70 -0.18
CA LYS A 31 -24.10 -19.83 0.87
C LYS A 31 -24.48 -20.54 2.17
N ASN A 32 -24.40 -21.86 2.20
CA ASN A 32 -24.92 -22.71 3.28
C ASN A 32 -23.83 -23.52 3.97
N VAL A 33 -22.59 -23.55 3.45
CA VAL A 33 -21.45 -24.22 4.07
C VAL A 33 -21.20 -23.65 5.46
N ARG A 34 -21.15 -24.50 6.48
CA ARG A 34 -21.01 -24.09 7.89
C ARG A 34 -19.56 -24.15 8.35
N ASN A 35 -19.26 -23.43 9.42
CA ASN A 35 -17.98 -23.53 10.09
C ASN A 35 -17.97 -24.82 10.94
N PRO A 36 -17.07 -25.77 10.69
CA PRO A 36 -17.03 -27.02 11.45
C PRO A 36 -16.61 -26.83 12.92
N CYS A 37 -16.02 -25.69 13.28
CA CYS A 37 -15.76 -25.31 14.68
C CYS A 37 -16.99 -24.75 15.42
N ASP A 38 -17.96 -24.20 14.68
CA ASP A 38 -19.19 -23.60 15.21
C ASP A 38 -20.29 -23.60 14.13
N GLY A 39 -21.16 -24.61 14.20
CA GLY A 39 -22.17 -24.88 13.17
C GLY A 39 -23.20 -23.76 12.96
N ASP A 40 -23.31 -22.82 13.90
CA ASP A 40 -24.23 -21.67 13.76
C ASP A 40 -23.70 -20.64 12.75
N ILE A 41 -22.39 -20.64 12.48
CA ILE A 41 -21.75 -19.64 11.63
C ILE A 41 -21.56 -20.17 10.20
N VAL A 42 -21.99 -19.39 9.21
CA VAL A 42 -21.80 -19.70 7.77
C VAL A 42 -20.40 -19.32 7.31
N TRP A 43 -19.73 -20.20 6.56
CA TRP A 43 -18.42 -19.97 5.97
C TRP A 43 -18.54 -19.38 4.57
N ASN A 44 -18.67 -18.05 4.49
CA ASN A 44 -18.91 -17.36 3.22
C ASN A 44 -17.76 -17.51 2.22
N GLY A 45 -16.53 -17.64 2.70
CA GLY A 45 -15.33 -17.83 1.90
C GLY A 45 -14.98 -19.30 1.71
N VAL A 46 -15.85 -20.12 1.13
CA VAL A 46 -15.68 -21.60 1.03
C VAL A 46 -14.31 -22.03 0.49
N GLY A 47 -13.73 -21.30 -0.47
CA GLY A 47 -12.39 -21.56 -1.01
C GLY A 47 -11.22 -20.92 -0.23
N HIS A 48 -11.44 -20.39 0.95
CA HIS A 48 -10.46 -19.62 1.71
C HIS A 48 -10.29 -20.12 3.13
N LYS A 49 -9.08 -19.95 3.66
CA LYS A 49 -8.79 -20.19 5.09
C LYS A 49 -9.47 -19.19 6.01
N ASN A 50 -9.81 -18.01 5.50
CA ASN A 50 -10.61 -17.02 6.23
C ASN A 50 -12.11 -17.22 5.94
N GLN A 51 -12.91 -17.32 6.99
CA GLN A 51 -14.34 -17.58 6.94
C GLN A 51 -15.13 -16.56 6.12
N GLY A 52 -14.75 -15.28 6.17
CA GLY A 52 -15.43 -14.25 5.40
C GLY A 52 -14.99 -14.15 3.93
N GLY A 53 -14.01 -14.97 3.49
CA GLY A 53 -13.35 -14.86 2.18
C GLY A 53 -12.04 -14.05 2.24
N GLY A 54 -11.41 -13.84 1.08
CA GLY A 54 -10.11 -13.15 1.00
C GLY A 54 -8.97 -13.96 1.63
N GLY A 55 -7.74 -13.40 1.63
CA GLY A 55 -6.58 -14.11 2.19
C GLY A 55 -6.22 -15.42 1.47
N ASN A 56 -5.44 -16.25 2.15
CA ASN A 56 -4.94 -17.53 1.62
C ASN A 56 -6.08 -18.50 1.29
N ARG A 57 -5.91 -19.24 0.18
CA ARG A 57 -6.84 -20.30 -0.21
C ARG A 57 -6.66 -21.51 0.70
N ASN A 58 -7.74 -22.22 0.93
CA ASN A 58 -7.70 -23.58 1.47
C ASN A 58 -7.50 -24.58 0.28
N PRO A 59 -7.40 -25.90 0.55
CA PRO A 59 -7.23 -26.88 -0.52
C PRO A 59 -8.31 -26.80 -1.60
N PHE A 60 -9.60 -26.75 -1.24
CA PHE A 60 -10.71 -26.58 -2.19
C PHE A 60 -10.56 -25.35 -3.09
N GLY A 61 -10.23 -24.20 -2.50
CA GLY A 61 -10.05 -22.98 -3.29
C GLY A 61 -8.87 -23.06 -4.26
N THR A 62 -7.85 -23.84 -3.92
CA THR A 62 -6.68 -24.09 -4.78
C THR A 62 -7.08 -24.95 -5.98
N ASP A 63 -7.84 -26.01 -5.74
CA ASP A 63 -8.39 -26.87 -6.79
C ASP A 63 -9.42 -26.13 -7.65
N PHE A 64 -10.26 -25.29 -7.04
CA PHE A 64 -11.21 -24.44 -7.75
C PHE A 64 -10.49 -23.46 -8.69
N GLU A 65 -9.39 -22.85 -8.26
CA GLU A 65 -8.53 -22.01 -9.12
C GLU A 65 -7.92 -22.84 -10.26
N ALA A 66 -7.35 -24.02 -9.96
CA ALA A 66 -6.74 -24.90 -10.95
C ALA A 66 -7.75 -25.39 -12.00
N ASN A 67 -9.02 -25.54 -11.63
CA ASN A 67 -10.14 -25.89 -12.51
C ASN A 67 -10.80 -24.67 -13.17
N GLY A 68 -10.11 -23.53 -13.25
CA GLY A 68 -10.57 -22.35 -13.98
C GLY A 68 -11.72 -21.59 -13.30
N LYS A 69 -11.94 -21.81 -11.99
CA LYS A 69 -12.97 -21.16 -11.17
C LYS A 69 -14.40 -21.46 -11.63
N VAL A 70 -14.61 -22.67 -12.13
CA VAL A 70 -15.90 -23.18 -12.58
C VAL A 70 -16.19 -24.48 -11.83
N TRP A 71 -17.46 -24.69 -11.48
CA TRP A 71 -17.92 -25.99 -11.00
C TRP A 71 -17.92 -27.01 -12.14
N SER A 72 -16.75 -27.61 -12.38
CA SER A 72 -16.54 -28.66 -13.36
C SER A 72 -16.82 -30.04 -12.78
N ARG A 73 -17.01 -31.03 -13.65
CA ARG A 73 -17.16 -32.42 -13.21
C ARG A 73 -15.90 -32.90 -12.51
N GLU A 74 -14.74 -32.49 -13.02
CA GLU A 74 -13.43 -32.80 -12.47
C GLU A 74 -13.32 -32.29 -11.04
N LEU A 75 -13.61 -31.00 -10.80
CA LEU A 75 -13.57 -30.43 -9.45
C LEU A 75 -14.57 -31.11 -8.52
N CYS A 76 -15.79 -31.36 -8.98
CA CYS A 76 -16.82 -32.03 -8.19
C CYS A 76 -16.39 -33.44 -7.73
N GLN A 77 -15.55 -34.11 -8.51
CA GLN A 77 -15.04 -35.45 -8.22
C GLN A 77 -13.70 -35.47 -7.47
N LEU A 78 -13.12 -34.30 -7.14
CA LEU A 78 -11.93 -34.22 -6.29
C LEU A 78 -12.33 -34.32 -4.82
N ASP A 79 -11.43 -34.88 -4.02
CA ASP A 79 -11.44 -34.82 -2.55
C ASP A 79 -10.35 -33.83 -2.14
N SER A 80 -10.74 -32.55 -2.03
CA SER A 80 -9.78 -31.45 -1.98
C SER A 80 -9.07 -31.35 -0.63
N ASP A 81 -9.77 -31.57 0.48
CA ASP A 81 -9.15 -31.61 1.81
C ASP A 81 -8.68 -33.01 2.24
N GLY A 82 -9.07 -34.04 1.49
CA GLY A 82 -8.59 -35.40 1.64
C GLY A 82 -9.12 -36.08 2.89
N ASP A 83 -10.39 -35.84 3.22
CA ASP A 83 -11.11 -36.50 4.31
C ASP A 83 -11.86 -37.77 3.85
N GLY A 84 -11.80 -38.05 2.55
CA GLY A 84 -12.43 -39.20 1.92
C GLY A 84 -13.79 -38.90 1.29
N MET A 85 -14.29 -37.67 1.40
CA MET A 85 -15.48 -37.21 0.70
C MET A 85 -15.12 -36.40 -0.55
N LEU A 86 -15.87 -36.59 -1.63
CA LEU A 86 -15.69 -35.77 -2.83
C LEU A 86 -16.39 -34.41 -2.63
N ASN A 87 -15.82 -33.35 -3.19
CA ASN A 87 -16.38 -31.99 -3.18
C ASN A 87 -17.88 -31.96 -3.52
N GLY A 88 -18.31 -32.76 -4.51
CA GLY A 88 -19.71 -32.90 -4.88
C GLY A 88 -20.58 -33.54 -3.81
N GLN A 89 -20.10 -34.57 -3.13
CA GLN A 89 -20.81 -35.16 -2.00
C GLN A 89 -20.99 -34.12 -0.90
N GLU A 90 -19.91 -33.42 -0.55
CA GLU A 90 -19.88 -32.43 0.51
C GLU A 90 -20.77 -31.23 0.22
N LEU A 91 -20.68 -30.65 -0.98
CA LEU A 91 -21.48 -29.49 -1.39
C LEU A 91 -22.88 -29.85 -1.90
N GLY A 92 -23.26 -31.12 -1.88
CA GLY A 92 -24.63 -31.56 -2.17
C GLY A 92 -24.98 -31.72 -3.66
N ASP A 93 -23.96 -31.92 -4.50
CA ASP A 93 -24.03 -32.35 -5.90
C ASP A 93 -23.27 -33.69 -6.10
N PRO A 94 -23.68 -34.80 -5.45
CA PRO A 94 -22.95 -36.06 -5.49
C PRO A 94 -22.87 -36.69 -6.89
N THR A 95 -23.78 -36.30 -7.80
CA THR A 95 -23.81 -36.76 -9.18
C THR A 95 -23.04 -35.86 -10.14
N CYS A 96 -22.50 -34.73 -9.68
CA CYS A 96 -21.77 -33.74 -10.48
C CYS A 96 -22.57 -33.20 -11.67
N THR A 97 -23.86 -32.96 -11.46
CA THR A 97 -24.80 -32.51 -12.50
C THR A 97 -25.26 -31.08 -12.31
N TRP A 98 -25.03 -30.48 -11.14
CA TRP A 98 -25.47 -29.12 -10.82
C TRP A 98 -24.94 -28.07 -11.81
N LYS A 99 -25.79 -27.08 -12.09
CA LYS A 99 -25.45 -25.90 -12.90
C LYS A 99 -25.81 -24.61 -12.16
N PHE A 100 -25.10 -23.53 -12.49
CA PHE A 100 -25.30 -22.21 -11.92
C PHE A 100 -26.79 -21.81 -11.86
N GLY A 101 -27.24 -21.43 -10.66
CA GLY A 101 -28.63 -21.02 -10.39
C GLY A 101 -29.61 -22.15 -10.08
N GLN A 102 -29.20 -23.42 -10.19
CA GLN A 102 -30.04 -24.56 -9.78
C GLN A 102 -29.99 -24.79 -8.27
N ILE A 103 -30.99 -25.51 -7.75
CA ILE A 103 -30.95 -26.04 -6.38
C ILE A 103 -30.12 -27.34 -6.40
N PRO A 104 -29.11 -27.50 -5.53
CA PRO A 104 -28.35 -28.75 -5.42
C PRO A 104 -29.24 -29.94 -5.04
N GLU A 105 -28.82 -31.15 -5.44
CA GLU A 105 -29.54 -32.40 -5.15
C GLU A 105 -29.76 -32.60 -3.64
N ARG A 106 -28.81 -32.14 -2.83
CA ARG A 106 -28.86 -32.18 -1.37
C ARG A 106 -28.50 -30.81 -0.79
N VAL A 107 -29.27 -30.33 0.19
CA VAL A 107 -29.04 -29.01 0.85
C VAL A 107 -28.82 -29.11 2.37
N ILE A 108 -28.86 -30.33 2.91
CA ILE A 108 -28.64 -30.66 4.33
C ILE A 108 -27.58 -31.76 4.44
N ASN A 109 -26.97 -31.92 5.62
CA ASN A 109 -25.85 -32.86 5.83
C ASN A 109 -24.71 -32.65 4.82
N ILE A 110 -24.47 -31.39 4.48
CA ILE A 110 -23.32 -30.92 3.71
C ILE A 110 -22.15 -30.65 4.67
N SER A 111 -20.92 -30.75 4.18
CA SER A 111 -19.67 -30.48 4.92
C SER A 111 -18.85 -29.40 4.20
N HIS A 112 -17.71 -29.02 4.77
CA HIS A 112 -16.86 -28.00 4.22
C HIS A 112 -15.74 -28.61 3.35
N PRO A 113 -15.73 -28.43 2.01
CA PRO A 113 -14.85 -29.19 1.08
C PRO A 113 -13.34 -28.86 1.11
N GLY A 114 -12.97 -27.96 2.01
CA GLY A 114 -11.61 -27.46 2.17
C GLY A 114 -11.13 -27.52 3.62
N ILE A 115 -11.86 -28.20 4.50
CA ILE A 115 -11.52 -28.43 5.90
C ILE A 115 -11.82 -29.89 6.17
N CYS A 116 -10.76 -30.68 6.41
CA CYS A 116 -10.90 -32.11 6.60
C CYS A 116 -11.80 -32.41 7.81
N GLU A 117 -12.87 -33.19 7.64
CA GLU A 117 -13.79 -33.58 8.71
C GLU A 117 -13.82 -35.11 8.90
N PRO A 118 -14.03 -35.64 10.13
CA PRO A 118 -14.19 -34.94 11.40
C PRO A 118 -12.89 -34.30 11.91
N LEU A 119 -13.01 -33.12 12.52
CA LEU A 119 -11.86 -32.31 12.98
C LEU A 119 -10.96 -33.02 14.00
N ASP A 120 -11.52 -33.91 14.82
CA ASP A 120 -10.83 -34.66 15.85
C ASP A 120 -10.17 -35.96 15.33
N SER A 121 -10.37 -36.30 14.07
CA SER A 121 -9.74 -37.48 13.48
C SER A 121 -8.22 -37.27 13.33
N PRO A 122 -7.38 -38.29 13.61
CA PRO A 122 -5.92 -38.18 13.47
C PRO A 122 -5.46 -37.76 12.06
N ALA A 123 -6.22 -38.13 11.02
CA ALA A 123 -5.95 -37.76 9.64
C ALA A 123 -6.18 -36.26 9.38
N CYS A 124 -7.18 -35.66 10.03
CA CYS A 124 -7.55 -34.26 9.81
C CYS A 124 -6.80 -33.27 10.70
N VAL A 125 -6.36 -33.65 11.90
CA VAL A 125 -5.62 -32.76 12.82
C VAL A 125 -4.40 -32.13 12.13
N GLU A 126 -3.64 -32.91 11.38
CA GLU A 126 -2.45 -32.42 10.66
C GLU A 126 -2.81 -31.43 9.54
N LYS A 127 -3.84 -31.79 8.76
CA LYS A 127 -4.28 -31.01 7.60
C LYS A 127 -4.93 -29.70 7.99
N ASN A 128 -5.56 -29.67 9.16
CA ASN A 128 -6.24 -28.52 9.73
C ASN A 128 -5.37 -27.73 10.70
N ARG A 129 -4.04 -27.93 10.74
CA ARG A 129 -3.11 -27.13 11.58
C ARG A 129 -3.24 -25.62 11.41
N TRP A 130 -3.77 -25.16 10.27
CA TRP A 130 -4.03 -23.75 9.99
C TRP A 130 -5.36 -23.23 10.57
N LEU A 131 -6.28 -24.11 10.94
CA LEU A 131 -7.60 -23.78 11.49
C LEU A 131 -7.51 -23.73 13.02
N ASN A 132 -7.82 -22.57 13.60
CA ASN A 132 -7.86 -22.39 15.04
C ASN A 132 -9.32 -22.27 15.54
N CYS A 133 -9.92 -23.39 15.95
CA CYS A 133 -11.29 -23.41 16.47
C CYS A 133 -11.46 -22.65 17.79
N SER A 134 -10.37 -22.40 18.55
CA SER A 134 -10.43 -21.55 19.73
C SER A 134 -10.48 -20.05 19.40
N ALA A 135 -9.89 -19.63 18.27
CA ALA A 135 -9.93 -18.26 17.76
C ALA A 135 -11.21 -17.91 16.97
N ALA A 136 -12.01 -18.92 16.56
CA ALA A 136 -13.33 -18.68 15.97
C ALA A 136 -14.27 -17.92 16.94
N LYS A 137 -14.02 -18.05 18.26
CA LYS A 137 -14.70 -17.27 19.32
C LYS A 137 -14.08 -15.89 19.58
N GLU A 138 -12.85 -15.62 19.12
CA GLU A 138 -12.12 -14.35 19.31
C GLU A 138 -12.48 -13.24 18.31
N HIS A 139 -13.18 -13.57 17.21
CA HIS A 139 -13.62 -12.56 16.23
C HIS A 139 -14.79 -11.67 16.73
N VAL A 140 -15.25 -11.88 17.97
CA VAL A 140 -16.19 -10.97 18.64
C VAL A 140 -15.39 -9.80 19.19
N CYS A 141 -15.47 -8.65 18.54
CA CYS A 141 -14.88 -7.42 19.08
C CYS A 141 -15.54 -7.07 20.42
N PRO A 142 -14.87 -7.24 21.58
CA PRO A 142 -15.53 -7.13 22.89
C PRO A 142 -16.06 -5.72 23.15
N ALA A 143 -15.42 -4.73 22.54
CA ALA A 143 -15.81 -3.33 22.60
C ALA A 143 -17.26 -3.11 22.15
N LYS A 144 -17.74 -3.85 21.13
CA LYS A 144 -19.08 -3.65 20.54
C LYS A 144 -20.21 -3.92 21.53
N GLY A 145 -19.99 -4.75 22.56
CA GLY A 145 -20.97 -5.08 23.60
C GLY A 145 -20.86 -4.26 24.89
N GLN A 146 -19.93 -3.31 24.97
CA GLN A 146 -19.73 -2.50 26.18
C GLN A 146 -20.87 -1.49 26.38
N SER A 147 -21.28 -1.28 27.63
CA SER A 147 -22.28 -0.27 27.97
C SER A 147 -21.82 1.15 27.59
N GLY A 148 -22.73 1.96 27.05
CA GLY A 148 -22.43 3.31 26.58
C GLY A 148 -21.73 3.38 25.20
N MET A 149 -21.61 2.26 24.49
CA MET A 149 -21.14 2.25 23.11
C MET A 149 -22.15 2.96 22.20
N MET A 150 -21.67 3.92 21.41
CA MET A 150 -22.46 4.63 20.40
C MET A 150 -22.07 4.15 19.01
N THR A 151 -22.99 4.32 18.07
CA THR A 151 -22.76 3.96 16.67
C THR A 151 -23.06 5.14 15.75
N LYS A 152 -22.33 5.20 14.64
CA LYS A 152 -22.60 6.12 13.53
C LYS A 152 -22.27 5.42 12.23
N THR A 153 -23.23 5.36 11.32
CA THR A 153 -23.03 4.75 10.00
C THR A 153 -22.71 5.82 8.98
N LEU A 154 -21.59 5.67 8.28
CA LEU A 154 -21.18 6.50 7.16
C LEU A 154 -21.46 5.71 5.88
N LYS A 155 -22.42 6.15 5.07
CA LYS A 155 -22.88 5.38 3.91
C LYS A 155 -22.89 6.26 2.67
N PHE A 156 -22.40 5.75 1.56
CA PHE A 156 -22.56 6.43 0.28
C PHE A 156 -24.05 6.45 -0.09
N PRO A 157 -24.55 7.52 -0.72
CA PRO A 157 -25.83 7.44 -1.39
C PRO A 157 -25.75 6.36 -2.48
N LYS A 158 -26.86 5.68 -2.76
CA LYS A 158 -26.92 4.69 -3.84
C LYS A 158 -26.46 5.35 -5.14
N SER A 159 -25.32 4.90 -5.66
CA SER A 159 -24.62 5.54 -6.78
C SER A 159 -24.25 4.50 -7.83
N ASP A 160 -24.15 4.95 -9.08
CA ASP A 160 -23.69 4.10 -10.18
C ASP A 160 -22.21 3.74 -10.00
N VAL A 161 -21.91 2.46 -10.13
CA VAL A 161 -20.53 1.96 -10.14
C VAL A 161 -19.98 2.13 -11.54
N PRO A 162 -18.85 2.82 -11.74
CA PRO A 162 -18.32 3.03 -13.08
C PRO A 162 -18.03 1.70 -13.80
N PRO A 163 -18.21 1.63 -15.13
CA PRO A 163 -17.88 0.47 -15.96
C PRO A 163 -16.36 0.37 -16.20
N LYS A 164 -15.58 0.37 -15.12
CA LYS A 164 -14.13 0.23 -15.08
C LYS A 164 -13.80 -0.92 -14.16
N VAL A 165 -12.75 -1.68 -14.49
CA VAL A 165 -12.30 -2.81 -13.65
C VAL A 165 -12.07 -2.34 -12.22
N THR A 166 -11.39 -1.21 -12.03
CA THR A 166 -11.06 -0.67 -10.72
C THR A 166 -11.43 0.81 -10.64
N SER A 167 -12.06 1.21 -9.55
CA SER A 167 -12.31 2.63 -9.26
C SER A 167 -12.35 2.91 -7.75
N TYR A 168 -11.79 4.06 -7.36
CA TYR A 168 -11.77 4.54 -5.98
C TYR A 168 -12.62 5.80 -5.88
N HIS A 169 -13.57 5.79 -4.96
CA HIS A 169 -14.42 6.94 -4.69
C HIS A 169 -14.42 7.25 -3.21
N CYS A 170 -14.50 8.55 -2.90
CA CYS A 170 -14.48 9.06 -1.57
C CYS A 170 -15.69 9.94 -1.30
N MET A 171 -16.11 10.02 -0.05
CA MET A 171 -17.10 10.98 0.44
C MET A 171 -16.71 11.40 1.85
N ILE A 172 -16.85 12.68 2.16
CA ILE A 172 -16.44 13.27 3.44
C ILE A 172 -17.69 13.48 4.31
N PHE A 173 -17.62 12.96 5.52
CA PHE A 173 -18.70 12.96 6.50
C PHE A 173 -18.31 13.69 7.78
N ASP A 174 -19.29 14.33 8.42
CA ASP A 174 -19.13 14.84 9.78
C ASP A 174 -19.10 13.72 10.80
N LEU A 175 -18.23 13.86 11.80
CA LEU A 175 -18.18 13.02 13.00
C LEU A 175 -18.87 13.74 14.18
N PRO A 176 -19.22 13.04 15.27
CA PRO A 176 -19.82 13.66 16.45
C PRO A 176 -18.87 14.68 17.09
N VAL A 177 -19.34 15.90 17.35
CA VAL A 177 -18.52 17.00 17.93
C VAL A 177 -19.07 17.53 19.27
N ASP A 178 -20.14 16.94 19.79
CA ASP A 178 -20.74 17.27 21.08
C ASP A 178 -19.84 16.94 22.27
N GLY A 179 -18.81 16.11 22.08
CA GLY A 179 -17.78 15.78 23.06
C GLY A 179 -16.51 15.26 22.40
N ASP A 180 -15.66 14.63 23.22
CA ASP A 180 -14.55 13.81 22.73
C ASP A 180 -14.89 12.35 22.87
N PHE A 181 -14.48 11.57 21.89
CA PHE A 181 -14.77 10.15 21.83
C PHE A 181 -13.55 9.37 21.35
N HIS A 182 -13.55 8.09 21.67
CA HIS A 182 -12.67 7.11 21.06
C HIS A 182 -13.45 6.25 20.08
N LEU A 183 -13.05 6.28 18.81
CA LEU A 183 -13.39 5.25 17.82
C LEU A 183 -12.59 3.99 18.16
N VAL A 184 -13.29 2.90 18.45
CA VAL A 184 -12.68 1.68 18.99
C VAL A 184 -12.89 0.45 18.11
N ALA A 185 -13.87 0.50 17.21
CA ALA A 185 -14.12 -0.56 16.26
C ALA A 185 -14.87 -0.04 15.04
N THR A 186 -14.77 -0.78 13.94
CA THR A 186 -15.56 -0.56 12.73
C THR A 186 -16.27 -1.84 12.32
N ARG A 187 -17.27 -1.70 11.45
CA ARG A 187 -17.92 -2.80 10.76
C ARG A 187 -18.30 -2.33 9.35
N PRO A 188 -18.10 -3.15 8.31
CA PRO A 188 -18.59 -2.81 6.98
C PRO A 188 -20.12 -2.82 6.92
N GLU A 189 -20.69 -1.97 6.08
CA GLU A 189 -22.09 -2.00 5.66
C GLU A 189 -22.10 -2.24 4.15
N VAL A 190 -22.03 -3.50 3.73
CA VAL A 190 -21.92 -3.86 2.31
C VAL A 190 -23.31 -3.99 1.70
N ASP A 191 -23.62 -3.09 0.78
CA ASP A 191 -24.85 -3.08 -0.01
C ASP A 191 -24.70 -3.91 -1.30
N ASN A 192 -23.58 -3.75 -2.02
CA ASN A 192 -23.27 -4.57 -3.19
C ASN A 192 -21.94 -5.32 -3.04
N SER A 193 -22.04 -6.53 -2.50
CA SER A 193 -20.90 -7.43 -2.30
C SER A 193 -20.26 -7.96 -3.58
N HIS A 194 -20.83 -7.71 -4.76
CA HIS A 194 -20.22 -8.10 -6.04
C HIS A 194 -19.18 -7.09 -6.53
N VAL A 195 -19.16 -5.87 -5.99
CA VAL A 195 -18.24 -4.81 -6.45
C VAL A 195 -17.36 -4.26 -5.35
N VAL A 196 -17.83 -4.22 -4.10
CA VAL A 196 -17.04 -3.66 -3.00
C VAL A 196 -15.85 -4.57 -2.68
N HIS A 197 -14.64 -4.05 -2.87
CA HIS A 197 -13.41 -4.76 -2.61
C HIS A 197 -12.81 -4.44 -1.24
N HIS A 198 -12.70 -3.15 -0.91
CA HIS A 198 -12.27 -2.69 0.41
C HIS A 198 -12.80 -1.29 0.71
N MET A 199 -12.73 -0.90 1.97
CA MET A 199 -13.09 0.43 2.45
C MET A 199 -12.01 0.98 3.39
N LEU A 200 -11.68 2.26 3.26
CA LEU A 200 -10.70 2.95 4.09
C LEU A 200 -11.33 4.21 4.67
N LEU A 201 -11.13 4.46 5.96
CA LEU A 201 -11.63 5.62 6.67
C LEU A 201 -10.45 6.52 7.06
N PHE A 202 -10.42 7.73 6.52
CA PHE A 202 -9.37 8.70 6.78
C PHE A 202 -9.87 9.81 7.71
N GLY A 203 -9.21 10.03 8.84
CA GLY A 203 -9.43 11.18 9.71
C GLY A 203 -8.89 12.46 9.08
N CYS A 204 -9.69 13.51 9.07
CA CYS A 204 -9.32 14.80 8.49
C CYS A 204 -8.73 15.75 9.54
N ASP A 205 -7.47 16.13 9.38
CA ASP A 205 -6.79 17.08 10.26
C ASP A 205 -7.07 18.52 9.84
N GLU A 206 -8.02 19.14 10.55
CA GLU A 206 -8.49 20.50 10.26
C GLU A 206 -7.72 21.58 11.00
N ARG A 207 -6.58 21.24 11.64
CA ARG A 207 -5.72 22.25 12.32
C ARG A 207 -5.07 23.23 11.34
N GLN A 208 -4.83 22.79 10.11
CA GLN A 208 -4.17 23.60 9.08
C GLN A 208 -5.17 24.25 8.11
N ALA A 209 -6.25 23.55 7.74
CA ALA A 209 -7.28 24.07 6.86
C ALA A 209 -8.60 23.32 7.09
N GLU A 210 -9.72 24.04 6.96
CA GLU A 210 -11.05 23.43 7.04
C GLU A 210 -11.31 22.48 5.86
N VAL A 211 -12.07 21.42 6.12
CA VAL A 211 -12.44 20.40 5.13
C VAL A 211 -13.95 20.36 4.99
N ASN A 212 -14.50 20.69 3.83
CA ASN A 212 -15.95 20.58 3.63
C ASN A 212 -16.40 19.13 3.49
N THR A 213 -17.61 18.84 3.95
CA THR A 213 -18.30 17.59 3.65
C THR A 213 -18.63 17.50 2.16
N SER A 214 -18.93 16.29 1.70
CA SER A 214 -19.37 16.04 0.33
C SER A 214 -20.70 15.31 0.35
N ASP A 215 -21.69 15.80 -0.41
CA ASP A 215 -23.00 15.17 -0.54
C ASP A 215 -23.01 13.99 -1.53
N LYS A 216 -21.99 13.91 -2.39
CA LYS A 216 -21.86 12.87 -3.41
C LYS A 216 -20.47 12.24 -3.38
N PRO A 217 -20.34 10.97 -3.79
CA PRO A 217 -19.03 10.36 -4.00
C PRO A 217 -18.25 11.09 -5.10
N TYR A 218 -16.96 11.32 -4.88
CA TYR A 218 -16.03 11.88 -5.85
C TYR A 218 -14.86 10.93 -6.08
N ARG A 219 -14.24 10.98 -7.26
CA ARG A 219 -13.06 10.15 -7.55
C ARG A 219 -11.87 10.61 -6.70
N CYS A 220 -11.19 9.68 -6.05
CA CYS A 220 -10.01 9.94 -5.24
C CYS A 220 -8.88 8.95 -5.57
N GLY A 221 -7.68 9.22 -5.03
CA GLY A 221 -6.53 8.33 -5.13
C GLY A 221 -6.25 7.65 -3.79
N MET A 222 -4.99 7.32 -3.51
CA MET A 222 -4.59 6.74 -2.22
C MET A 222 -5.04 7.60 -1.02
N GLN A 223 -4.91 8.92 -1.13
CA GLN A 223 -5.44 9.84 -0.14
C GLN A 223 -6.84 10.29 -0.56
N ALA A 224 -7.75 10.33 0.40
CA ALA A 224 -9.11 10.80 0.15
C ALA A 224 -9.15 12.32 -0.06
N HIS A 225 -8.30 13.07 0.64
CA HIS A 225 -8.16 14.52 0.56
C HIS A 225 -6.82 14.95 1.18
N LYS A 226 -6.28 16.12 0.81
CA LYS A 226 -5.00 16.65 1.33
C LYS A 226 -4.95 16.87 2.85
N GLN A 227 -6.10 16.95 3.52
CA GLN A 227 -6.19 16.98 5.00
C GLN A 227 -6.60 15.64 5.60
N CYS A 228 -7.05 14.68 4.81
CA CYS A 228 -7.56 13.39 5.27
C CYS A 228 -6.57 12.29 4.87
N GLU A 229 -5.47 12.22 5.60
CA GLU A 229 -4.36 11.30 5.33
C GLU A 229 -4.23 10.18 6.38
N GLN A 230 -4.78 10.40 7.58
CA GLN A 230 -4.62 9.47 8.71
C GLN A 230 -5.65 8.35 8.63
N LEU A 231 -5.21 7.12 8.38
CA LEU A 231 -6.10 5.96 8.37
C LEU A 231 -6.55 5.66 9.80
N ILE A 232 -7.84 5.74 10.06
CA ILE A 232 -8.48 5.51 11.36
C ILE A 232 -9.50 4.38 11.32
N GLY A 233 -9.64 3.72 10.17
CA GLY A 233 -10.48 2.55 9.99
C GLY A 233 -10.21 1.89 8.64
N THR A 234 -10.27 0.56 8.61
CA THR A 234 -10.03 -0.26 7.44
C THR A 234 -11.02 -1.41 7.39
N TRP A 235 -11.29 -1.86 6.17
CA TRP A 235 -12.00 -3.10 5.94
C TRP A 235 -11.61 -3.65 4.58
N THR A 236 -11.43 -4.97 4.51
CA THR A 236 -11.31 -5.72 3.26
C THR A 236 -12.23 -6.93 3.31
N LEU A 237 -12.48 -7.54 2.15
CA LEU A 237 -13.20 -8.80 2.04
C LEU A 237 -12.64 -9.86 3.00
N GLY A 238 -13.53 -10.43 3.81
CA GLY A 238 -13.15 -11.39 4.83
C GLY A 238 -12.97 -10.85 6.23
N SER A 239 -12.88 -9.53 6.41
CA SER A 239 -12.78 -8.92 7.73
C SER A 239 -14.17 -8.60 8.31
N ASN A 240 -14.30 -8.66 9.64
CA ASN A 240 -15.47 -8.15 10.38
C ASN A 240 -15.40 -6.64 10.66
N GLY A 241 -14.38 -5.96 10.11
CA GLY A 241 -13.97 -4.60 10.45
C GLY A 241 -12.90 -4.59 11.55
N ASP A 242 -12.42 -3.41 11.89
CA ASP A 242 -11.39 -3.26 12.91
C ASP A 242 -11.95 -3.48 14.31
N CYS A 243 -11.11 -4.04 15.19
CA CYS A 243 -11.28 -3.99 16.63
C CYS A 243 -9.97 -3.54 17.26
N LEU A 244 -9.95 -2.35 17.87
CA LEU A 244 -8.74 -1.81 18.45
C LEU A 244 -8.46 -2.41 19.83
N HIS A 245 -7.18 -2.51 20.15
CA HIS A 245 -6.65 -2.93 21.45
C HIS A 245 -7.43 -2.28 22.61
N PRO A 246 -7.80 -3.01 23.68
CA PRO A 246 -8.70 -2.52 24.74
C PRO A 246 -8.32 -1.17 25.37
N ASP A 247 -7.02 -0.87 25.41
CA ASP A 247 -6.50 0.38 25.99
C ASP A 247 -6.43 1.58 25.02
N THR A 248 -6.86 1.41 23.77
CA THR A 248 -6.63 2.42 22.72
C THR A 248 -7.86 2.77 21.90
N GLY A 249 -7.93 4.01 21.43
CA GLY A 249 -8.91 4.42 20.43
C GLY A 249 -8.42 5.60 19.60
N PHE A 250 -8.90 5.73 18.36
CA PHE A 250 -8.65 6.95 17.59
C PHE A 250 -9.51 8.09 18.14
N ARG A 251 -8.89 9.22 18.47
CA ARG A 251 -9.62 10.37 19.03
C ARG A 251 -10.43 11.07 17.95
N ILE A 252 -11.75 11.08 18.12
CA ILE A 252 -12.71 11.81 17.29
C ILE A 252 -13.46 12.84 18.12
N GLY A 253 -14.07 13.81 17.44
CA GLY A 253 -14.88 14.86 18.05
C GLY A 253 -14.11 16.14 18.36
N ARG A 254 -14.49 16.84 19.43
CA ARG A 254 -14.14 18.26 19.64
C ARG A 254 -12.64 18.55 19.56
N ARG A 255 -11.80 17.73 20.18
CA ARG A 255 -10.32 17.79 20.19
C ARG A 255 -9.67 16.72 19.30
N GLY A 256 -10.46 15.98 18.54
CA GLY A 256 -10.00 14.94 17.61
C GLY A 256 -10.35 15.26 16.17
N TYR A 257 -10.49 14.22 15.36
CA TYR A 257 -11.05 14.34 14.01
C TYR A 257 -12.53 14.70 14.09
N LYS A 258 -12.91 15.83 13.50
CA LYS A 258 -14.31 16.28 13.40
C LYS A 258 -14.99 15.81 12.12
N ARG A 259 -14.18 15.45 11.11
CA ARG A 259 -14.62 14.93 9.82
C ARG A 259 -13.76 13.73 9.44
N ALA A 260 -14.35 12.83 8.66
CA ALA A 260 -13.64 11.70 8.08
C ALA A 260 -14.07 11.46 6.64
N ALA A 261 -13.13 11.05 5.82
CA ALA A 261 -13.38 10.66 4.44
C ALA A 261 -13.43 9.13 4.35
N LEU A 262 -14.58 8.60 3.92
CA LEU A 262 -14.72 7.18 3.61
C LEU A 262 -14.37 6.99 2.13
N GLN A 263 -13.39 6.14 1.86
CA GLN A 263 -13.04 5.66 0.53
C GLN A 263 -13.61 4.26 0.34
N ILE A 264 -14.24 4.03 -0.81
CA ILE A 264 -14.68 2.71 -1.26
C ILE A 264 -13.96 2.39 -2.58
N HIS A 265 -13.29 1.24 -2.59
CA HIS A 265 -12.73 0.66 -3.81
C HIS A 265 -13.74 -0.32 -4.39
N TRP A 266 -14.24 0.01 -5.59
CA TRP A 266 -15.05 -0.90 -6.39
C TRP A 266 -14.19 -1.64 -7.41
N ASN A 267 -14.31 -2.95 -7.42
CA ASN A 267 -13.80 -3.85 -8.45
C ASN A 267 -14.98 -4.37 -9.30
N ASN A 268 -15.11 -3.90 -10.53
CA ASN A 268 -16.14 -4.27 -11.50
C ASN A 268 -15.50 -4.99 -12.71
N PRO A 269 -15.11 -6.27 -12.55
CA PRO A 269 -14.33 -7.00 -13.55
C PRO A 269 -15.07 -7.18 -14.88
N THR A 270 -16.41 -7.27 -14.85
CA THR A 270 -17.24 -7.38 -16.06
C THR A 270 -17.45 -6.05 -16.77
N LYS A 271 -17.01 -4.93 -16.17
CA LYS A 271 -17.22 -3.56 -16.66
C LYS A 271 -18.71 -3.27 -16.92
N SER A 272 -19.59 -3.89 -16.14
CA SER A 272 -21.04 -3.70 -16.29
C SER A 272 -21.41 -2.25 -15.97
N SER A 273 -22.28 -1.65 -16.79
CA SER A 273 -22.86 -0.34 -16.54
C SER A 273 -24.08 -0.39 -15.62
N ASN A 274 -24.57 -1.59 -15.28
CA ASN A 274 -25.84 -1.79 -14.58
C ASN A 274 -25.65 -2.14 -13.09
N MET A 275 -24.54 -1.70 -12.50
CA MET A 275 -24.22 -1.95 -11.10
C MET A 275 -24.36 -0.66 -10.31
N THR A 276 -25.06 -0.74 -9.19
CA THR A 276 -25.15 0.35 -8.21
C THR A 276 -24.66 -0.14 -6.86
N ASP A 277 -24.13 0.78 -6.08
CA ASP A 277 -23.67 0.51 -4.72
C ASP A 277 -23.97 1.71 -3.83
N GLY A 278 -24.41 1.44 -2.62
CA GLY A 278 -24.52 2.41 -1.54
C GLY A 278 -23.84 1.86 -0.30
N SER A 279 -22.68 1.22 -0.42
CA SER A 279 -22.02 0.64 0.75
C SER A 279 -21.47 1.72 1.70
N GLY A 280 -21.07 1.30 2.89
CA GLY A 280 -20.63 2.19 3.96
C GLY A 280 -19.88 1.48 5.07
N MET A 281 -19.63 2.20 6.15
CA MET A 281 -18.97 1.70 7.34
C MET A 281 -19.68 2.21 8.60
N THR A 282 -19.98 1.31 9.53
CA THR A 282 -20.47 1.64 10.86
C THR A 282 -19.29 1.79 11.81
N LEU A 283 -19.26 2.92 12.50
CA LEU A 283 -18.28 3.28 13.51
C LEU A 283 -18.85 2.96 14.89
N PHE A 284 -18.05 2.34 15.76
CA PHE A 284 -18.36 2.12 17.17
C PHE A 284 -17.43 2.99 18.01
N TYR A 285 -18.01 3.91 18.77
CA TYR A 285 -17.24 4.90 19.54
C TYR A 285 -17.86 5.16 20.92
N THR A 286 -17.04 5.62 21.88
CA THR A 286 -17.44 5.78 23.29
C THR A 286 -16.97 7.10 23.90
N LYS A 287 -17.76 7.65 24.83
CA LYS A 287 -17.37 8.78 25.70
C LYS A 287 -16.38 8.34 26.79
N ASN A 288 -16.37 7.05 27.14
CA ASN A 288 -15.42 6.48 28.10
C ASN A 288 -14.07 6.32 27.41
N LEU A 289 -13.30 7.41 27.38
CA LEU A 289 -11.98 7.43 26.75
C LEU A 289 -11.09 6.35 27.34
N ARG A 290 -10.51 5.53 26.47
CA ARG A 290 -9.49 4.55 26.83
C ARG A 290 -8.19 5.29 27.22
N PRO A 291 -7.26 4.62 27.92
CA PRO A 291 -6.05 5.27 28.42
C PRO A 291 -5.22 6.00 27.36
N TYR A 292 -5.18 5.50 26.12
CA TYR A 292 -4.31 6.04 25.08
C TYR A 292 -5.02 6.36 23.75
N ASP A 293 -4.61 7.47 23.14
CA ASP A 293 -4.97 7.75 21.74
C ASP A 293 -4.11 6.89 20.82
N ALA A 294 -4.75 6.22 19.85
CA ALA A 294 -4.07 5.51 18.76
C ALA A 294 -3.77 6.45 17.59
N ALA A 295 -2.74 6.14 16.83
CA ALA A 295 -2.40 6.77 15.55
C ALA A 295 -1.74 5.77 14.60
N MET A 296 -1.59 6.16 13.33
CA MET A 296 -0.89 5.37 12.32
C MET A 296 0.48 5.99 11.99
N PHE A 297 1.46 5.14 11.76
CA PHE A 297 2.83 5.48 11.39
C PHE A 297 3.19 4.78 10.08
N THR A 298 3.57 5.56 9.06
CA THR A 298 3.92 5.02 7.74
C THR A 298 5.42 4.88 7.55
N VAL A 299 5.89 3.71 7.12
CA VAL A 299 7.28 3.44 6.70
C VAL A 299 7.30 2.94 5.25
N GLY A 300 8.43 3.06 4.55
CA GLY A 300 8.56 2.54 3.19
C GLY A 300 9.28 3.47 2.20
N GLN A 301 9.21 3.13 0.91
CA GLN A 301 9.97 3.77 -0.15
C GLN A 301 9.08 4.55 -1.13
N GLU A 302 9.44 5.81 -1.38
CA GLU A 302 8.78 6.72 -2.33
C GLU A 302 9.48 6.75 -3.71
N HIS A 303 10.65 6.13 -3.87
CA HIS A 303 11.34 5.96 -5.14
C HIS A 303 11.41 4.48 -5.57
N ILE A 304 10.62 4.11 -6.57
CA ILE A 304 10.57 2.76 -7.14
C ILE A 304 10.86 2.83 -8.64
N VAL A 305 11.74 1.95 -9.11
CA VAL A 305 12.00 1.69 -10.53
C VAL A 305 12.13 0.18 -10.71
N ILE A 306 11.18 -0.40 -11.42
CA ILE A 306 11.10 -1.84 -11.69
C ILE A 306 11.27 -2.02 -13.20
N PRO A 307 12.44 -2.51 -13.67
CA PRO A 307 12.65 -2.82 -15.07
C PRO A 307 11.68 -3.90 -15.57
N PRO A 308 11.39 -3.96 -16.89
CA PRO A 308 10.58 -5.02 -17.45
C PRO A 308 11.27 -6.38 -17.38
N ARG A 309 10.48 -7.47 -17.38
CA ARG A 309 10.95 -8.86 -17.50
C ARG A 309 11.89 -9.35 -16.38
N MET A 310 11.73 -8.82 -15.17
CA MET A 310 12.54 -9.24 -14.03
C MET A 310 11.78 -10.22 -13.14
N GLN A 311 12.43 -11.31 -12.72
CA GLN A 311 11.87 -12.24 -11.74
C GLN A 311 11.73 -11.59 -10.36
N ASN A 312 12.80 -10.92 -9.91
CA ASN A 312 12.89 -10.30 -8.59
C ASN A 312 13.54 -8.93 -8.73
N VAL A 313 12.85 -7.89 -8.26
CA VAL A 313 13.39 -6.55 -8.06
C VAL A 313 13.15 -6.17 -6.61
N THR A 314 14.22 -5.94 -5.86
CA THR A 314 14.12 -5.56 -4.45
C THR A 314 14.32 -4.06 -4.27
N VAL A 315 13.43 -3.46 -3.50
CA VAL A 315 13.46 -2.07 -3.09
C VAL A 315 13.50 -2.03 -1.57
N ASN A 316 14.44 -1.26 -1.03
CA ASN A 316 14.66 -1.13 0.40
C ASN A 316 14.31 0.28 0.89
N SER A 317 13.84 0.36 2.13
CA SER A 317 13.71 1.60 2.90
C SER A 317 14.16 1.36 4.33
N VAL A 318 14.71 2.40 4.95
CA VAL A 318 15.08 2.39 6.36
C VAL A 318 14.51 3.63 7.01
N CYS A 319 13.80 3.47 8.13
CA CYS A 319 13.62 4.53 9.11
C CYS A 319 14.78 4.44 10.10
N PRO A 320 15.81 5.30 10.01
CA PRO A 320 17.04 5.07 10.75
C PRO A 320 16.92 5.50 12.22
N GLY A 321 17.79 4.95 13.06
CA GLY A 321 17.74 5.14 14.52
C GLY A 321 17.93 6.60 14.96
N ASP A 322 18.73 7.37 14.21
CA ASP A 322 18.87 8.81 14.45
C ASP A 322 17.56 9.56 14.23
N CYS A 323 16.77 9.17 13.24
CA CYS A 323 15.44 9.72 13.01
C CYS A 323 14.46 9.30 14.10
N THR A 324 14.33 8.01 14.42
CA THR A 324 13.39 7.56 15.47
C THR A 324 13.72 8.18 16.82
N LYS A 325 15.01 8.37 17.14
CA LYS A 325 15.46 9.08 18.35
C LYS A 325 14.93 10.50 18.47
N ASP A 326 14.80 11.22 17.36
CA ASP A 326 14.29 12.60 17.34
C ASP A 326 12.77 12.69 17.12
N MET A 327 12.19 11.69 16.45
CA MET A 327 10.76 11.55 16.15
C MET A 327 9.95 11.11 17.36
N PHE A 328 10.48 10.16 18.13
CA PHE A 328 9.79 9.54 19.25
C PHE A 328 10.11 10.34 20.52
N VAL A 329 9.06 10.86 21.17
CA VAL A 329 9.17 11.53 22.47
C VAL A 329 9.31 10.50 23.60
N GLY A 330 8.69 9.34 23.42
CA GLY A 330 8.69 8.23 24.36
C GLY A 330 8.65 6.90 23.63
N ASN A 331 8.47 5.81 24.38
CA ASN A 331 8.30 4.49 23.79
C ASN A 331 6.92 4.38 23.15
N LEU A 332 6.87 3.77 21.96
CA LEU A 332 5.62 3.48 21.26
C LEU A 332 5.29 2.00 21.37
N ASN A 333 4.01 1.69 21.35
CA ASN A 333 3.49 0.33 21.40
C ASN A 333 2.70 0.07 20.12
N LEU A 334 3.21 -0.77 19.24
CA LEU A 334 2.52 -1.19 18.02
C LEU A 334 1.45 -2.22 18.36
N ILE A 335 0.23 -1.97 17.90
CA ILE A 335 -0.94 -2.84 18.10
C ILE A 335 -1.44 -3.47 16.80
N GLY A 336 -0.98 -2.96 15.66
CA GLY A 336 -1.26 -3.61 14.38
C GLY A 336 -0.38 -3.10 13.26
N ALA A 337 -0.35 -3.85 12.17
CA ALA A 337 0.41 -3.49 10.98
C ALA A 337 -0.22 -4.07 9.72
N ILE A 338 -0.01 -3.41 8.58
CA ILE A 338 -0.38 -3.90 7.25
C ILE A 338 0.67 -3.45 6.22
N ASN A 339 1.02 -4.36 5.32
CA ASN A 339 1.89 -4.11 4.18
C ASN A 339 1.07 -3.69 2.95
N HIS A 340 1.66 -2.89 2.08
CA HIS A 340 0.99 -2.38 0.89
C HIS A 340 1.95 -2.17 -0.29
N MET A 341 1.67 -2.90 -1.36
CA MET A 341 2.24 -2.82 -2.72
C MET A 341 1.11 -3.04 -3.74
N HIS A 342 1.33 -2.77 -5.03
CA HIS A 342 0.35 -3.09 -6.07
C HIS A 342 0.60 -4.49 -6.68
N TYR A 343 0.15 -4.72 -7.91
CA TYR A 343 0.02 -6.04 -8.53
C TYR A 343 1.34 -6.76 -8.83
N LEU A 344 2.47 -6.05 -8.93
CA LEU A 344 3.79 -6.66 -9.11
C LEU A 344 4.40 -7.10 -7.78
N GLY A 345 3.82 -6.68 -6.65
CA GLY A 345 4.26 -7.05 -5.32
C GLY A 345 4.30 -8.56 -5.13
N HIS A 346 5.46 -9.09 -4.75
CA HIS A 346 5.70 -10.52 -4.52
C HIS A 346 5.92 -10.83 -3.04
N SER A 347 6.70 -10.01 -2.33
CA SER A 347 6.89 -10.15 -0.88
C SER A 347 7.20 -8.82 -0.21
N GLN A 348 6.83 -8.66 1.06
CA GLN A 348 7.17 -7.49 1.87
C GLN A 348 7.47 -7.85 3.32
N THR A 349 8.54 -7.28 3.86
CA THR A 349 8.95 -7.45 5.26
C THR A 349 9.19 -6.09 5.91
N ILE A 350 8.75 -5.92 7.15
CA ILE A 350 9.14 -4.79 8.01
C ILE A 350 9.82 -5.38 9.25
N ALA A 351 11.10 -5.08 9.44
CA ALA A 351 11.90 -5.63 10.51
C ALA A 351 12.35 -4.56 11.51
N LEU A 352 12.35 -4.91 12.79
CA LEU A 352 12.84 -4.09 13.89
C LEU A 352 14.29 -4.43 14.21
N TYR A 353 15.13 -3.40 14.25
CA TYR A 353 16.52 -3.47 14.69
C TYR A 353 16.72 -2.51 15.86
N ARG A 354 17.55 -2.93 16.83
CA ARG A 354 17.94 -2.14 18.00
C ARG A 354 19.42 -2.28 18.21
N ASP A 355 20.13 -1.15 18.31
CA ASP A 355 21.58 -1.11 18.44
C ASP A 355 22.31 -1.93 17.36
N GLY A 356 21.82 -1.84 16.12
CA GLY A 356 22.34 -2.58 14.96
C GLY A 356 21.99 -4.07 14.92
N LYS A 357 21.31 -4.62 15.94
CA LYS A 357 20.93 -6.03 16.02
C LYS A 357 19.47 -6.24 15.65
N PHE A 358 19.21 -7.22 14.79
CA PHE A 358 17.87 -7.69 14.48
C PHE A 358 17.15 -8.13 15.77
N GLN A 359 15.93 -7.66 15.97
CA GLN A 359 15.09 -8.04 17.10
C GLN A 359 14.00 -9.01 16.67
N ARG A 360 13.24 -8.63 15.63
CA ARG A 360 12.13 -9.41 15.08
C ARG A 360 11.61 -8.81 13.78
N ASP A 361 10.86 -9.61 13.03
CA ASP A 361 9.94 -9.09 12.03
C ASP A 361 8.68 -8.52 12.73
N ILE A 362 8.24 -7.35 12.27
CA ILE A 362 6.93 -6.77 12.60
C ILE A 362 5.89 -7.33 11.63
N THR A 363 6.22 -7.37 10.33
CA THR A 363 5.42 -8.03 9.28
C THR A 363 6.34 -8.85 8.38
N ASN A 364 5.85 -9.96 7.84
CA ASN A 364 6.61 -10.84 6.95
C ASN A 364 5.69 -11.57 5.97
N ASP A 365 5.28 -10.86 4.91
CA ASP A 365 4.46 -11.42 3.83
C ASP A 365 5.40 -12.05 2.79
N LYS A 366 5.64 -13.36 2.92
CA LYS A 366 6.47 -14.11 1.97
C LYS A 366 5.81 -14.24 0.58
N GLU A 367 4.48 -14.31 0.57
CA GLU A 367 3.63 -14.38 -0.61
C GLU A 367 2.60 -13.25 -0.52
N TYR A 368 3.01 -12.05 -0.94
CA TYR A 368 2.14 -10.88 -0.90
C TYR A 368 1.11 -10.94 -2.02
N HIS A 369 -0.12 -10.53 -1.69
CA HIS A 369 -1.21 -10.39 -2.65
C HIS A 369 -1.96 -9.08 -2.39
N TYR A 370 -1.93 -8.17 -3.36
CA TYR A 370 -2.64 -6.88 -3.29
C TYR A 370 -4.12 -7.02 -2.94
N ASP A 371 -4.75 -8.02 -3.53
CA ASP A 371 -6.17 -8.36 -3.43
C ASP A 371 -6.54 -9.08 -2.12
N LYS A 372 -5.54 -9.44 -1.31
CA LYS A 372 -5.67 -10.25 -0.10
C LYS A 372 -4.73 -9.72 0.99
N PRO A 373 -4.90 -8.45 1.41
CA PRO A 373 -3.99 -7.87 2.38
C PRO A 373 -4.05 -8.62 3.71
N GLN A 374 -2.88 -8.88 4.29
CA GLN A 374 -2.76 -9.48 5.61
C GLN A 374 -2.73 -8.39 6.69
N PHE A 375 -3.65 -8.49 7.64
CA PHE A 375 -3.68 -7.62 8.81
C PHE A 375 -2.98 -8.32 9.97
N TYR A 376 -1.99 -7.65 10.53
CA TYR A 376 -1.32 -8.08 11.75
C TYR A 376 -1.94 -7.35 12.93
N GLN A 377 -2.42 -8.10 13.92
CA GLN A 377 -2.89 -7.58 15.20
C GLN A 377 -1.97 -8.10 16.30
N PHE A 378 -1.61 -7.23 17.25
CA PHE A 378 -0.67 -7.55 18.32
C PHE A 378 -1.37 -7.38 19.68
N ASP A 379 -1.89 -8.48 20.23
CA ASP A 379 -2.50 -8.48 21.58
C ASP A 379 -1.48 -8.11 22.65
N SER A 380 -0.23 -8.58 22.49
CA SER A 380 0.93 -8.08 23.20
C SER A 380 1.65 -7.05 22.32
N PRO A 381 1.54 -5.75 22.63
CA PRO A 381 2.07 -4.72 21.75
C PRO A 381 3.58 -4.82 21.57
N ILE A 382 4.06 -4.53 20.35
CA ILE A 382 5.49 -4.49 20.07
C ILE A 382 6.03 -3.12 20.46
N GLN A 383 6.96 -3.08 21.41
CA GLN A 383 7.55 -1.82 21.87
C GLN A 383 8.65 -1.31 20.93
N LEU A 384 8.43 -0.13 20.36
CA LEU A 384 9.45 0.67 19.69
C LEU A 384 10.04 1.70 20.66
N ARG A 385 11.35 1.91 20.59
CA ARG A 385 12.09 2.84 21.43
C ARG A 385 12.76 3.93 20.59
N PRO A 386 12.95 5.14 21.12
CA PRO A 386 13.80 6.14 20.49
C PRO A 386 15.19 5.54 20.21
N GLY A 387 15.64 5.57 18.95
CA GLY A 387 16.89 4.95 18.53
C GLY A 387 16.74 3.64 17.75
N ASP A 388 15.56 3.04 17.73
CA ASP A 388 15.29 1.83 16.95
C ASP A 388 15.32 2.11 15.44
N GLU A 389 15.72 1.12 14.66
CA GLU A 389 15.70 1.14 13.20
C GLU A 389 14.56 0.26 12.69
N LEU A 390 13.78 0.77 11.73
CA LEU A 390 12.79 -0.01 11.00
C LEU A 390 13.25 -0.19 9.56
N ARG A 391 13.35 -1.44 9.10
CA ARG A 391 13.79 -1.76 7.74
C ARG A 391 12.63 -2.37 6.97
N THR A 392 12.25 -1.74 5.87
CA THR A 392 11.22 -2.22 4.96
C THR A 392 11.88 -2.76 3.69
N VAL A 393 11.54 -3.98 3.32
CA VAL A 393 12.01 -4.63 2.09
C VAL A 393 10.79 -5.02 1.28
N CYS A 394 10.71 -4.54 0.04
CA CYS A 394 9.65 -4.84 -0.91
C CYS A 394 10.27 -5.55 -2.12
N THR A 395 9.74 -6.71 -2.50
CA THR A 395 10.19 -7.45 -3.68
C THR A 395 9.08 -7.55 -4.70
N TYR A 396 9.41 -7.30 -5.96
CA TYR A 396 8.48 -7.30 -7.09
C TYR A 396 8.86 -8.32 -8.15
N SER A 397 7.86 -8.78 -8.90
CA SER A 397 8.03 -9.59 -10.11
C SER A 397 7.40 -8.87 -11.31
N SER A 398 8.18 -8.63 -12.35
CA SER A 398 7.77 -7.98 -13.60
C SER A 398 7.95 -8.88 -14.82
N THR A 399 8.01 -10.20 -14.62
CA THR A 399 8.21 -11.23 -15.67
C THR A 399 7.25 -11.06 -16.85
N ASN A 400 5.99 -10.66 -16.57
CA ASN A 400 4.94 -10.48 -17.56
C ASN A 400 4.79 -9.04 -18.07
N ILE A 401 5.62 -8.10 -17.62
CA ILE A 401 5.54 -6.68 -17.96
C ILE A 401 6.65 -6.30 -18.95
N ASN A 402 6.28 -5.57 -20.01
CA ASN A 402 7.19 -5.14 -21.08
C ASN A 402 7.66 -3.68 -20.98
N ARG A 403 7.23 -2.95 -19.94
CA ARG A 403 7.63 -1.57 -19.66
C ARG A 403 8.27 -1.44 -18.28
N THR A 404 9.03 -0.36 -18.08
CA THR A 404 9.47 0.01 -16.72
C THR A 404 8.26 0.49 -15.92
N VAL A 405 8.11 -0.02 -14.70
CA VAL A 405 7.11 0.44 -13.73
C VAL A 405 7.80 1.30 -12.68
N LYS A 406 7.15 2.39 -12.27
CA LYS A 406 7.71 3.37 -11.33
C LYS A 406 6.77 3.54 -10.14
N PHE A 407 7.25 4.25 -9.13
CA PHE A 407 6.40 4.69 -8.02
C PHE A 407 5.20 5.48 -8.55
N GLY A 408 4.00 5.19 -8.05
CA GLY A 408 2.81 5.97 -8.38
C GLY A 408 1.52 5.40 -7.78
N ILE A 409 0.46 6.20 -7.81
CA ILE A 409 -0.83 5.91 -7.15
C ILE A 409 -1.73 4.97 -7.95
N GLY A 410 -1.44 4.77 -9.24
CA GLY A 410 -2.19 3.86 -10.10
C GLY A 410 -1.86 2.40 -9.78
N THR A 411 -2.82 1.51 -9.93
CA THR A 411 -2.61 0.06 -9.74
C THR A 411 -1.67 -0.55 -10.79
N ASP A 412 -1.42 0.15 -11.90
CA ASP A 412 -0.43 -0.19 -12.93
C ASP A 412 0.93 0.51 -12.73
N GLU A 413 1.04 1.29 -11.66
CA GLU A 413 2.27 1.79 -11.04
C GLU A 413 2.55 0.96 -9.77
N GLU A 414 3.59 1.27 -9.01
CA GLU A 414 3.93 0.48 -7.81
C GLU A 414 4.16 1.31 -6.54
N MET A 415 4.06 0.62 -5.40
CA MET A 415 4.22 1.18 -4.06
C MET A 415 4.96 0.24 -3.11
N CYS A 416 5.53 0.80 -2.06
CA CYS A 416 6.24 0.08 -1.00
C CYS A 416 5.95 0.77 0.32
N PHE A 417 4.85 0.41 0.99
CA PHE A 417 4.47 1.04 2.25
C PHE A 417 4.10 0.01 3.33
N GLY A 418 4.46 0.34 4.55
CA GLY A 418 3.98 -0.30 5.76
C GLY A 418 3.20 0.70 6.60
N PHE A 419 2.02 0.31 7.06
CA PHE A 419 1.16 1.12 7.92
C PHE A 419 1.10 0.48 9.30
N LEU A 420 1.66 1.15 10.30
CA LEU A 420 1.81 0.65 11.66
C LEU A 420 0.87 1.41 12.58
N THR A 421 -0.07 0.72 13.23
CA THR A 421 -0.96 1.33 14.23
C THR A 421 -0.30 1.26 15.61
N TYR A 422 -0.21 2.38 16.31
CA TYR A 422 0.52 2.50 17.57
C TYR A 422 -0.16 3.42 18.58
N TYR A 423 0.32 3.35 19.82
CA TYR A 423 0.00 4.29 20.89
C TYR A 423 1.22 4.52 21.80
N PRO A 424 1.26 5.63 22.59
CA PRO A 424 0.33 6.75 22.54
C PRO A 424 0.64 7.70 21.37
N ALA A 425 -0.39 8.19 20.69
CA ALA A 425 -0.27 9.09 19.53
C ALA A 425 0.58 10.34 19.80
N ARG A 426 0.48 10.89 21.02
CA ARG A 426 1.20 12.11 21.43
C ARG A 426 2.73 11.96 21.46
N ASP A 427 3.23 10.72 21.53
CA ASP A 427 4.66 10.44 21.66
C ASP A 427 5.37 10.37 20.30
N MET A 428 4.68 10.71 19.21
CA MET A 428 5.24 10.80 17.86
C MET A 428 5.12 12.22 17.31
N LYS A 429 6.24 12.85 16.99
CA LYS A 429 6.24 14.18 16.35
C LYS A 429 5.90 14.13 14.86
N MET A 430 6.19 13.01 14.20
CA MET A 430 6.09 12.88 12.75
C MET A 430 5.58 11.48 12.36
N PRO A 431 4.34 11.31 11.89
CA PRO A 431 3.72 10.00 11.65
C PRO A 431 4.13 9.34 10.32
N PHE A 432 5.30 9.68 9.78
CA PHE A 432 5.84 9.09 8.56
C PHE A 432 7.36 8.99 8.65
N CYS A 433 7.95 7.92 8.13
CA CYS A 433 9.39 7.73 8.04
C CYS A 433 9.73 6.95 6.78
N THR A 434 9.34 7.54 5.65
CA THR A 434 9.61 7.01 4.32
C THR A 434 10.94 7.55 3.79
N SER A 435 11.47 6.93 2.75
CA SER A 435 12.69 7.36 2.05
C SER A 435 12.44 7.58 0.57
N TRP A 436 13.23 8.45 -0.06
CA TRP A 436 13.42 8.52 -1.51
C TRP A 436 14.86 8.11 -1.82
N LYS A 437 15.08 6.88 -2.29
CA LYS A 437 16.41 6.23 -2.25
C LYS A 437 17.01 6.34 -0.84
N SER A 438 18.22 6.89 -0.68
CA SER A 438 18.84 7.17 0.63
C SER A 438 18.40 8.49 1.29
N VAL A 439 17.50 9.25 0.66
CA VAL A 439 17.01 10.54 1.17
C VAL A 439 15.80 10.33 2.07
N HIS A 440 16.04 10.20 3.37
CA HIS A 440 15.00 9.99 4.37
C HIS A 440 14.12 11.24 4.56
N LYS A 441 12.79 11.05 4.60
CA LYS A 441 11.81 12.12 4.82
C LYS A 441 11.97 12.76 6.20
N CYS A 442 12.31 11.98 7.22
CA CYS A 442 12.64 12.49 8.56
C CYS A 442 13.77 13.53 8.54
N ARG A 443 14.85 13.27 7.81
CA ARG A 443 15.97 14.22 7.67
C ARG A 443 15.58 15.49 6.89
N ARG A 444 14.55 15.44 6.06
CA ARG A 444 14.03 16.62 5.34
C ARG A 444 13.24 17.58 6.21
N TYR A 445 12.50 17.05 7.19
CA TYR A 445 11.45 17.80 7.89
C TYR A 445 11.68 17.96 9.40
N LEU A 446 12.49 17.12 10.03
CA LEU A 446 12.76 17.26 11.46
C LEU A 446 13.59 18.53 11.74
N PRO A 447 13.22 19.34 12.76
CA PRO A 447 13.86 20.64 13.02
C PRO A 447 15.38 20.59 13.19
N LYS A 448 15.91 19.49 13.77
CA LYS A 448 17.34 19.29 14.02
C LYS A 448 18.20 19.38 12.75
N TYR A 449 17.66 18.96 11.60
CA TYR A 449 18.40 19.00 10.33
C TYR A 449 18.30 20.37 9.64
N ASN A 450 17.48 21.29 10.17
CA ASN A 450 17.30 22.65 9.66
C ASN A 450 17.10 22.71 8.13
N GLY A 451 16.31 21.77 7.58
CA GLY A 451 16.03 21.67 6.15
C GLY A 451 17.25 21.41 5.26
N THR A 452 18.33 20.84 5.81
CA THR A 452 19.60 20.62 5.10
C THR A 452 19.94 19.12 5.02
N ILE A 453 20.30 18.63 3.83
CA ILE A 453 20.73 17.24 3.62
C ILE A 453 22.04 17.24 2.84
N GLY A 454 23.11 16.72 3.43
CA GLY A 454 24.42 16.68 2.77
C GLY A 454 24.87 18.06 2.27
N GLY A 455 24.60 19.12 3.05
CA GLY A 455 24.87 20.51 2.67
C GLY A 455 23.81 21.16 1.77
N CYS A 456 22.88 20.40 1.20
CA CYS A 456 21.81 20.95 0.36
C CYS A 456 20.63 21.49 1.19
N ARG A 457 20.39 22.81 1.13
CA ARG A 457 19.15 23.45 1.61
C ARG A 457 18.02 23.25 0.60
N TRP A 458 17.48 22.04 0.57
CA TRP A 458 16.65 21.52 -0.52
C TRP A 458 15.43 22.40 -0.85
N GLN A 459 14.72 22.94 0.15
CA GLN A 459 13.56 23.81 -0.07
C GLN A 459 13.95 25.15 -0.70
N HIS A 460 15.07 25.73 -0.27
CA HIS A 460 15.59 26.99 -0.84
C HIS A 460 16.02 26.81 -2.29
N PHE A 461 16.57 25.64 -2.62
CA PHE A 461 16.92 25.33 -3.99
C PHE A 461 15.66 25.13 -4.86
N LEU A 462 14.68 24.35 -4.38
CA LEU A 462 13.43 24.09 -5.12
C LEU A 462 12.58 25.35 -5.36
N ASN A 463 12.57 26.30 -4.43
CA ASN A 463 11.84 27.55 -4.56
C ASN A 463 12.67 28.68 -5.19
N PHE A 464 13.87 28.38 -5.69
CA PHE A 464 14.80 29.34 -6.31
C PHE A 464 15.23 30.50 -5.40
N SER A 465 15.21 30.31 -4.08
CA SER A 465 15.77 31.27 -3.11
C SER A 465 17.26 31.03 -2.85
N ASP A 466 17.79 29.86 -3.21
CA ASP A 466 19.22 29.60 -3.20
C ASP A 466 19.95 30.54 -4.18
N PRO A 467 21.09 31.17 -3.81
CA PRO A 467 21.79 32.11 -4.67
C PRO A 467 22.16 31.55 -6.04
N THR A 468 22.59 30.28 -6.12
CA THR A 468 22.98 29.66 -7.39
C THR A 468 21.77 29.39 -8.28
N ALA A 469 20.70 28.81 -7.71
CA ALA A 469 19.44 28.59 -8.42
C ALA A 469 18.78 29.91 -8.88
N LYS A 470 18.84 30.94 -8.03
CA LYS A 470 18.33 32.29 -8.34
C LYS A 470 19.09 32.93 -9.49
N SER A 471 20.42 32.78 -9.52
CA SER A 471 21.28 33.36 -10.56
C SER A 471 20.94 32.82 -11.94
N VAL A 472 20.65 31.51 -12.08
CA VAL A 472 20.17 30.96 -13.35
C VAL A 472 18.86 31.63 -13.80
N ARG A 473 17.96 31.98 -12.87
CA ARG A 473 16.70 32.65 -13.22
C ARG A 473 16.90 34.10 -13.64
N SER A 474 17.85 34.81 -13.04
CA SER A 474 18.06 36.24 -13.27
C SER A 474 19.08 36.56 -14.37
N GLU A 475 20.10 35.72 -14.53
CA GLU A 475 21.25 35.97 -15.41
C GLU A 475 21.15 35.19 -16.72
N CYS A 476 20.40 34.08 -16.76
CA CYS A 476 20.11 33.39 -18.01
C CYS A 476 18.80 33.90 -18.60
N SER A 477 18.84 34.31 -19.86
CA SER A 477 17.65 34.61 -20.66
C SER A 477 16.86 33.33 -20.95
N LEU A 478 16.13 32.80 -19.96
CA LEU A 478 15.40 31.53 -20.09
C LEU A 478 14.35 31.54 -21.22
N GLN A 479 13.92 32.72 -21.67
CA GLN A 479 13.04 32.91 -22.82
C GLN A 479 13.73 32.61 -24.16
N THR A 480 15.05 32.69 -24.23
CA THR A 480 15.83 32.43 -25.46
C THR A 480 16.47 31.04 -25.45
N ILE A 481 16.04 30.15 -24.55
CA ILE A 481 16.64 28.82 -24.35
C ILE A 481 16.62 27.94 -25.63
N ASP A 482 15.65 28.16 -26.50
CA ASP A 482 15.51 27.42 -27.76
C ASP A 482 16.49 27.90 -28.86
N ASP A 483 17.12 29.08 -28.68
CA ASP A 483 18.25 29.55 -29.48
C ASP A 483 19.55 29.29 -28.70
N HIS A 484 20.10 28.08 -28.84
CA HIS A 484 21.28 27.64 -28.11
C HIS A 484 22.48 28.58 -28.28
N ALA A 485 22.66 29.14 -29.48
CA ALA A 485 23.78 30.03 -29.77
C ALA A 485 23.63 31.37 -29.03
N LYS A 486 22.42 31.92 -28.96
CA LYS A 486 22.14 33.13 -28.17
C LYS A 486 22.20 32.86 -26.66
N PHE A 487 21.53 31.80 -26.21
CA PHE A 487 21.44 31.42 -24.79
C PHE A 487 22.82 31.17 -24.15
N CYS A 488 23.74 30.51 -24.85
CA CYS A 488 25.05 30.17 -24.28
C CYS A 488 26.11 31.27 -24.36
N ARG A 489 25.87 32.35 -25.11
CA ARG A 489 26.81 33.48 -25.26
C ARG A 489 26.66 34.56 -24.16
N ASP A 490 25.50 34.68 -23.53
CA ASP A 490 25.14 35.78 -22.62
C ASP A 490 25.68 35.61 -21.16
N GLY A 491 26.88 35.05 -20.95
CA GLY A 491 27.44 34.83 -19.59
C GLY A 491 26.76 33.70 -18.78
N CYS A 492 25.61 33.21 -19.23
CA CYS A 492 24.85 32.12 -18.62
C CYS A 492 25.65 30.80 -18.47
N SER A 493 26.59 30.50 -19.36
CA SER A 493 27.39 29.26 -19.31
C SER A 493 28.16 29.11 -17.98
N ALA A 494 28.76 30.19 -17.47
CA ALA A 494 29.48 30.17 -16.19
C ALA A 494 28.52 29.92 -15.01
N THR A 495 27.36 30.58 -15.02
CA THR A 495 26.31 30.42 -14.01
C THR A 495 25.75 29.00 -14.01
N LEU A 496 25.54 28.40 -15.18
CA LEU A 496 25.10 27.01 -15.32
C LEU A 496 26.15 26.02 -14.82
N ASN A 497 27.43 26.22 -15.16
CA ASN A 497 28.53 25.38 -14.66
C ASN A 497 28.63 25.41 -13.14
N LYS A 498 28.59 26.60 -12.53
CA LYS A 498 28.56 26.75 -11.07
C LYS A 498 27.35 26.03 -10.45
N THR A 499 26.18 26.15 -11.08
CA THR A 499 24.95 25.54 -10.56
C THR A 499 24.99 24.02 -10.68
N ARG A 500 25.51 23.43 -11.77
CA ARG A 500 25.68 21.97 -11.94
C ARG A 500 26.52 21.34 -10.84
N SER A 501 27.53 22.05 -10.37
CA SER A 501 28.42 21.60 -9.30
C SER A 501 27.84 21.82 -7.89
N HIS A 502 26.63 22.36 -7.77
CA HIS A 502 25.97 22.62 -6.49
C HIS A 502 25.58 21.31 -5.78
N GLU A 503 25.72 21.27 -4.45
CA GLU A 503 25.43 20.08 -3.64
C GLU A 503 23.99 19.57 -3.81
N CYS A 504 23.03 20.48 -4.03
CA CYS A 504 21.64 20.11 -4.30
C CYS A 504 21.38 19.42 -5.66
N LEU A 505 22.39 19.25 -6.51
CA LEU A 505 22.27 18.52 -7.78
C LEU A 505 23.11 17.25 -7.82
N LYS A 506 23.76 16.88 -6.71
CA LYS A 506 24.61 15.69 -6.57
C LYS A 506 23.90 14.57 -5.80
N GLY A 507 24.27 13.33 -6.11
CA GLY A 507 23.77 12.12 -5.43
C GLY A 507 22.25 11.99 -5.42
N ASP A 508 21.73 11.22 -4.47
CA ASP A 508 20.30 10.93 -4.36
C ASP A 508 19.46 12.18 -4.05
N ILE A 509 20.00 13.14 -3.29
CA ILE A 509 19.32 14.42 -3.05
C ILE A 509 19.18 15.22 -4.34
N GLY A 510 20.20 15.21 -5.19
CA GLY A 510 20.15 15.81 -6.52
C GLY A 510 19.11 15.20 -7.43
N GLU A 511 19.00 13.87 -7.42
CA GLU A 511 17.94 13.17 -8.15
C GLU A 511 16.54 13.50 -7.62
N PHE A 512 16.37 13.55 -6.30
CA PHE A 512 15.13 14.00 -5.67
C PHE A 512 14.76 15.43 -6.08
N ILE A 513 15.72 16.37 -6.06
CA ILE A 513 15.51 17.76 -6.48
C ILE A 513 15.07 17.82 -7.94
N LYS A 514 15.76 17.11 -8.84
CA LYS A 514 15.40 17.06 -10.26
C LYS A 514 14.00 16.48 -10.46
N PHE A 515 13.66 15.42 -9.73
CA PHE A 515 12.31 14.84 -9.73
C PHE A 515 11.25 15.88 -9.33
N LYS A 516 11.44 16.61 -8.22
CA LYS A 516 10.51 17.64 -7.77
C LYS A 516 10.44 18.86 -8.68
N LEU A 517 11.55 19.29 -9.28
CA LEU A 517 11.54 20.40 -10.24
C LEU A 517 10.72 20.07 -11.49
N ASN A 518 10.70 18.79 -11.90
CA ASN A 518 9.94 18.36 -13.06
C ASN A 518 8.41 18.52 -12.90
N ASP A 519 7.91 18.66 -11.66
CA ASP A 519 6.50 18.88 -11.36
C ASP A 519 6.00 20.26 -11.85
N THR A 520 6.89 21.25 -11.98
CA THR A 520 6.52 22.64 -12.34
C THR A 520 7.08 23.06 -13.69
N GLU A 521 6.40 23.96 -14.40
CA GLU A 521 6.89 24.49 -15.68
C GLU A 521 8.22 25.25 -15.53
N MET A 522 8.34 26.07 -14.48
CA MET A 522 9.58 26.78 -14.17
C MET A 522 10.72 25.79 -13.89
N GLY A 523 10.48 24.76 -13.07
CA GLY A 523 11.49 23.74 -12.78
C GLY A 523 11.89 22.94 -14.01
N ARG A 524 10.95 22.56 -14.89
CA ARG A 524 11.27 21.95 -16.20
C ARG A 524 12.15 22.86 -17.05
N THR A 525 11.87 24.16 -17.09
CA THR A 525 12.69 25.13 -17.83
C THR A 525 14.07 25.30 -17.23
N PHE A 526 14.19 25.35 -15.90
CA PHE A 526 15.47 25.36 -15.21
C PHE A 526 16.29 24.10 -15.47
N LEU A 527 15.67 22.92 -15.46
CA LEU A 527 16.34 21.66 -15.80
C LEU A 527 16.82 21.63 -17.25
N ARG A 528 16.02 22.15 -18.19
CA ARG A 528 16.46 22.33 -19.59
C ARG A 528 17.69 23.23 -19.65
N ALA A 529 17.69 24.36 -18.94
CA ALA A 529 18.83 25.29 -18.91
C ALA A 529 20.10 24.60 -18.39
N LEU A 530 19.98 23.81 -17.32
CA LEU A 530 21.10 23.02 -16.77
C LEU A 530 21.65 21.97 -17.74
N ASN A 531 20.87 21.52 -18.72
CA ASN A 531 21.33 20.58 -19.74
C ASN A 531 21.85 21.27 -21.03
N SER A 532 21.73 22.59 -21.17
CA SER A 532 22.23 23.38 -22.30
C SER A 532 23.62 23.96 -22.03
N CYS A 533 24.39 24.39 -23.04
CA CYS A 533 25.72 24.98 -22.80
C CYS A 533 26.67 24.05 -22.03
N LEU A 534 26.61 22.74 -22.31
CA LEU A 534 27.59 21.79 -21.78
C LEU A 534 28.96 22.08 -22.41
N PRO A 535 30.05 22.00 -21.64
CA PRO A 535 31.39 22.17 -22.20
C PRO A 535 31.60 21.16 -23.33
N THR A 536 32.14 21.62 -24.47
CA THR A 536 32.42 20.73 -25.60
C THR A 536 33.48 19.70 -25.19
N SER A 537 33.41 18.50 -25.79
CA SER A 537 34.27 17.34 -25.48
C SER A 537 35.80 17.60 -25.55
N ASN A 538 36.23 18.74 -26.06
CA ASN A 538 37.63 19.17 -26.07
C ASN A 538 38.12 19.71 -24.70
N GLU A 539 37.24 20.22 -23.84
CA GLU A 539 37.63 20.66 -22.49
C GLU A 539 37.73 19.49 -21.49
N ALA A 540 36.88 18.46 -21.65
CA ALA A 540 36.98 17.20 -20.88
C ALA A 540 38.28 16.45 -21.18
N LYS A 541 38.71 16.39 -22.45
CA LYS A 541 40.01 15.84 -22.86
C LYS A 541 41.20 16.61 -22.30
N ARG A 542 41.07 17.93 -22.12
CA ARG A 542 42.12 18.75 -21.49
C ARG A 542 42.28 18.44 -20.01
N TYR A 543 41.21 18.10 -19.32
CA TYR A 543 41.27 17.67 -17.91
C TYR A 543 41.91 16.29 -17.78
N GLU A 544 41.57 15.33 -18.64
CA GLU A 544 42.28 14.04 -18.69
C GLU A 544 43.75 14.19 -19.06
N GLN A 545 44.11 15.05 -20.03
CA GLN A 545 45.51 15.32 -20.37
C GLN A 545 46.26 16.04 -19.24
N THR A 546 45.63 16.94 -18.50
CA THR A 546 46.28 17.62 -17.37
C THR A 546 46.48 16.66 -16.20
N VAL A 547 45.51 15.77 -15.93
CA VAL A 547 45.64 14.71 -14.92
C VAL A 547 46.67 13.67 -15.34
N PHE A 548 46.74 13.31 -16.63
CA PHE A 548 47.76 12.40 -17.16
C PHE A 548 49.15 13.03 -17.11
N VAL A 549 49.30 14.32 -17.42
CA VAL A 549 50.58 15.05 -17.32
C VAL A 549 51.01 15.20 -15.86
N VAL A 550 50.08 15.49 -14.94
CA VAL A 550 50.37 15.59 -13.51
C VAL A 550 50.72 14.23 -12.89
N LEU A 551 50.00 13.14 -13.23
CA LEU A 551 50.37 11.78 -12.82
C LEU A 551 51.68 11.32 -13.44
N THR A 552 51.94 11.65 -14.71
CA THR A 552 53.21 11.30 -15.38
C THR A 552 54.38 12.05 -14.75
N LEU A 553 54.20 13.34 -14.41
CA LEU A 553 55.22 14.13 -13.70
C LEU A 553 55.43 13.66 -12.26
N LEU A 554 54.37 13.23 -11.55
CA LEU A 554 54.46 12.62 -10.22
C LEU A 554 55.19 11.26 -10.25
N ILE A 555 54.92 10.43 -11.27
CA ILE A 555 55.60 9.16 -11.47
C ILE A 555 57.08 9.41 -11.85
N ILE A 556 57.39 10.36 -12.72
CA ILE A 556 58.78 10.72 -13.05
C ILE A 556 59.52 11.25 -11.81
N SER A 557 58.88 12.07 -10.95
CA SER A 557 59.50 12.52 -9.69
C SER A 557 59.68 11.42 -8.64
N LEU A 558 58.90 10.33 -8.71
CA LEU A 558 59.07 9.14 -7.87
C LEU A 558 60.20 8.22 -8.38
N PHE A 559 60.52 8.27 -9.68
CA PHE A 559 61.61 7.49 -10.29
C PHE A 559 62.94 8.24 -10.38
N THR A 560 62.97 9.57 -10.24
CA THR A 560 64.23 10.35 -10.16
C THR A 560 64.76 10.52 -8.73
N GLN A 561 64.06 10.00 -7.72
CA GLN A 561 64.50 9.99 -6.32
C GLN A 561 65.09 8.65 -5.85
N SER A 562 65.27 7.67 -6.75
CA SER A 562 65.78 6.34 -6.38
C SER A 562 67.23 6.05 -6.82
N ASP A 563 67.97 7.01 -7.38
CA ASP A 563 69.34 6.78 -7.88
C ASP A 563 70.43 7.68 -7.26
N GLU A 564 70.15 8.45 -6.20
CA GLU A 564 71.22 9.02 -5.35
C GLU A 564 70.82 9.02 -3.86
N ILE A 565 71.50 8.11 -3.11
CA ILE A 565 71.69 8.00 -1.64
C ILE A 565 70.61 7.26 -0.84
#